data_AF-A0A366CWA2-F1
#
_entry.id   AF-A0A366CWA2-F1
#
_cell.length_a   1.000
_cell.length_b   1.000
_cell.length_c   1.000
_cell.angle_alpha   90.00
_cell.angle_beta   90.00
_cell.angle_gamma   90.00
#
_symmetry.space_group_name_H-M   'P 1'
#
loop_
_entity.id
_entity.type
_entity.pdbx_description
1 polymer ?
#
loop_
_entity_poly.entity_id
_entity_poly.type
_entity_poly.pdbx_seq_one_letter_code
_entity_poly.pdbx_strand_id
1 'polypeptide(L)'
;MVAARQGSDYPFSQAAFAQPQNEWLAQLQQVQQQGVYAQDRLYWLQQLRAYVDQDRSLVEYQLMLDLAQRLCDWVMVIEIVNAMQSHYPFGQKDEAAITLLCALAEAYFQLGDYAAAIHLYKGALLRFYQNKRILDAYYWLTEKRQQMNKRDFPMAHGRRMGRQTETTELYLTPLESHHIHVFRWLYIHQQQGSKSVAELCNLPSFEDDQQWFDWQQNNQTMPNHDVYAVMHREWGFIGSVCLEVFHGVGFFYYWLGQDFQGYGFGPQAVSLLLEIGVEHNAMHSCYAKVYEDNDASQKAIEKLGFSVLPFRQAAPDDNEILYYLGPEQSEAACRTELETLYRDMGSHIALQHKVWLGE
;
A
#
# COMPACT_ATOMS: atom_id res chain seq x y z
N MET A 1 25.28 13.24 4.80
CA MET A 1 25.28 13.31 6.28
C MET A 1 24.04 12.57 6.74
N VAL A 2 24.15 11.25 6.92
CA VAL A 2 23.05 10.41 7.37
C VAL A 2 22.99 10.57 8.88
N ALA A 3 21.93 11.21 9.37
CA ALA A 3 21.65 11.22 10.81
C ALA A 3 21.29 9.78 11.19
N ALA A 4 22.08 9.18 12.08
CA ALA A 4 21.72 7.93 12.74
C ALA A 4 20.32 8.11 13.36
N ARG A 5 19.33 7.37 12.85
CA ARG A 5 17.99 7.36 13.45
C ARG A 5 18.13 6.71 14.82
N GLN A 6 17.99 7.50 15.87
CA GLN A 6 17.70 6.94 17.20
C GLN A 6 16.36 6.22 17.10
N GLY A 7 16.35 4.95 17.53
CA GLY A 7 15.26 4.01 17.36
C GLY A 7 13.92 4.63 17.77
N SER A 8 13.05 4.81 16.80
CA SER A 8 11.63 4.97 17.03
C SER A 8 11.12 3.68 17.69
N ASP A 9 10.35 3.83 18.78
CA ASP A 9 9.61 2.75 19.46
C ASP A 9 8.54 2.18 18.51
N TYR A 10 8.97 1.48 17.47
CA TYR A 10 8.07 0.79 16.55
C TYR A 10 7.55 -0.49 17.20
N PRO A 11 6.28 -0.84 16.98
CA PRO A 11 5.72 -2.09 17.51
C PRO A 11 6.39 -3.35 16.94
N PHE A 12 7.20 -3.21 15.89
CA PHE A 12 8.00 -4.28 15.30
C PHE A 12 9.44 -4.39 15.85
N SER A 13 9.89 -3.49 16.74
CA SER A 13 11.31 -3.36 17.11
C SER A 13 11.77 -4.24 18.29
N GLN A 14 10.87 -4.90 19.02
CA GLN A 14 11.22 -5.51 20.32
C GLN A 14 11.54 -7.00 20.33
N ALA A 15 11.57 -7.70 19.19
CA ALA A 15 12.02 -9.08 19.13
C ALA A 15 12.88 -9.36 17.89
N ALA A 16 13.96 -8.60 17.72
CA ALA A 16 15.05 -9.07 16.87
C ALA A 16 15.65 -10.33 17.54
N PHE A 17 15.27 -11.52 17.06
CA PHE A 17 15.98 -12.74 17.38
C PHE A 17 17.39 -12.61 16.81
N ALA A 18 18.32 -12.11 17.62
CA ALA A 18 19.73 -12.01 17.25
C ALA A 18 20.31 -13.42 17.16
N GLN A 19 20.12 -14.06 16.00
CA GLN A 19 20.77 -15.32 15.68
C GLN A 19 22.26 -15.09 15.39
N PRO A 20 23.11 -16.10 15.63
CA PRO A 20 24.52 -16.05 15.21
C PRO A 20 24.64 -15.76 13.71
N GLN A 21 25.57 -14.89 13.32
CA GLN A 21 25.76 -14.45 11.92
C GLN A 21 25.90 -15.62 10.92
N ASN A 22 26.56 -16.71 11.31
CA ASN A 22 26.76 -17.88 10.46
C ASN A 22 25.45 -18.65 10.18
N GLU A 23 24.49 -18.63 11.11
CA GLU A 23 23.19 -19.30 10.94
C GLU A 23 22.30 -18.50 9.98
N TRP A 24 22.33 -17.18 10.09
CA TRP A 24 21.57 -16.31 9.19
C TRP A 24 22.01 -16.48 7.73
N LEU A 25 23.32 -16.59 7.45
CA LEU A 25 23.81 -16.65 6.06
C LEU A 25 23.38 -17.95 5.37
N ALA A 26 23.44 -19.05 6.11
CA ALA A 26 22.92 -20.33 5.64
C ALA A 26 21.42 -20.26 5.34
N GLN A 27 20.64 -19.58 6.18
CA GLN A 27 19.20 -19.41 5.93
C GLN A 27 18.92 -18.54 4.71
N LEU A 28 19.66 -17.45 4.50
CA LEU A 28 19.50 -16.63 3.29
C LEU A 28 19.77 -17.43 2.01
N GLN A 29 20.85 -18.21 2.01
CA GLN A 29 21.17 -19.07 0.87
C GLN A 29 20.07 -20.12 0.65
N GLN A 30 19.53 -20.68 1.73
CA GLN A 30 18.41 -21.62 1.66
C GLN A 30 17.16 -20.96 1.07
N VAL A 31 16.78 -19.76 1.54
CA VAL A 31 15.61 -19.01 1.05
C VAL A 31 15.80 -18.54 -0.38
N GLN A 32 17.03 -18.25 -0.80
CA GLN A 32 17.33 -17.99 -2.21
C GLN A 32 16.98 -19.20 -3.10
N GLN A 33 17.23 -20.41 -2.61
CA GLN A 33 16.95 -21.64 -3.36
C GLN A 33 15.49 -22.10 -3.28
N GLN A 34 14.86 -21.94 -2.12
CA GLN A 34 13.53 -22.51 -1.83
C GLN A 34 12.38 -21.52 -2.02
N GLY A 35 12.68 -20.22 -2.12
CA GLY A 35 11.66 -19.16 -2.07
C GLY A 35 11.27 -18.81 -0.62
N VAL A 36 10.33 -17.88 -0.50
CA VAL A 36 9.78 -17.43 0.80
C VAL A 36 8.32 -17.86 0.88
N TYR A 37 7.93 -18.47 2.00
CA TYR A 37 6.52 -18.74 2.28
C TYR A 37 5.83 -17.47 2.79
N ALA A 38 4.57 -17.29 2.45
CA ALA A 38 3.80 -16.09 2.82
C ALA A 38 3.73 -15.85 4.33
N GLN A 39 3.60 -16.92 5.12
CA GLN A 39 3.61 -16.88 6.59
C GLN A 39 4.94 -16.39 7.20
N ASP A 40 6.05 -16.52 6.47
CA ASP A 40 7.39 -16.11 6.92
C ASP A 40 7.77 -14.73 6.40
N ARG A 41 6.90 -14.08 5.61
CA ARG A 41 7.19 -12.79 4.97
C ARG A 41 7.59 -11.73 5.99
N LEU A 42 6.76 -11.49 7.00
CA LEU A 42 7.03 -10.48 8.02
C LEU A 42 8.35 -10.73 8.76
N TYR A 43 8.65 -12.01 9.06
CA TYR A 43 9.92 -12.39 9.67
C TYR A 43 11.10 -11.94 8.80
N TRP A 44 11.08 -12.24 7.50
CA TRP A 44 12.17 -11.86 6.60
C TRP A 44 12.31 -10.35 6.42
N LEU A 45 11.20 -9.61 6.35
CA LEU A 45 11.23 -8.15 6.31
C LEU A 45 11.92 -7.58 7.56
N GLN A 46 11.63 -8.13 8.75
CA GLN A 46 12.27 -7.73 10.00
C GLN A 46 13.76 -8.11 10.05
N GLN A 47 14.12 -9.31 9.57
CA GLN A 47 15.52 -9.75 9.51
C GLN A 47 16.37 -8.84 8.61
N LEU A 48 15.87 -8.43 7.44
CA LEU A 48 16.63 -7.52 6.56
C LEU A 48 16.96 -6.19 7.27
N ARG A 49 15.98 -5.59 7.96
CA ARG A 49 16.14 -4.35 8.74
C ARG A 49 17.16 -4.50 9.86
N ALA A 50 17.15 -5.61 10.58
CA ALA A 50 18.07 -5.85 11.68
C ALA A 50 19.53 -6.07 11.22
N TYR A 51 19.74 -6.46 9.95
CA TYR A 51 21.06 -6.87 9.45
C TYR A 51 21.71 -5.85 8.50
N VAL A 52 20.96 -4.90 7.93
CA VAL A 52 21.48 -3.97 6.89
C VAL A 52 22.56 -3.01 7.40
N ASP A 53 22.48 -2.59 8.66
CA ASP A 53 23.42 -1.63 9.26
C ASP A 53 24.72 -2.27 9.79
N GLN A 54 24.87 -3.58 9.65
CA GLN A 54 26.04 -4.30 10.14
C GLN A 54 27.13 -4.35 9.06
N ASP A 55 28.40 -4.49 9.47
CA ASP A 55 29.48 -4.71 8.50
C ASP A 55 29.31 -6.11 7.86
N ARG A 56 29.16 -6.11 6.53
CA ARG A 56 28.78 -7.29 5.74
C ARG A 56 29.66 -7.41 4.51
N SER A 57 29.91 -8.65 4.12
CA SER A 57 30.55 -8.96 2.86
C SER A 57 29.66 -8.56 1.68
N LEU A 58 30.28 -8.33 0.52
CA LEU A 58 29.56 -8.05 -0.72
C LEU A 58 28.55 -9.16 -1.08
N VAL A 59 28.87 -10.43 -0.78
CA VAL A 59 28.00 -11.59 -1.04
C VAL A 59 26.75 -11.53 -0.16
N GLU A 60 26.89 -11.21 1.13
CA GLU A 60 25.76 -11.04 2.04
C GLU A 60 24.82 -9.94 1.53
N TYR A 61 25.34 -8.78 1.15
CA TYR A 61 24.52 -7.71 0.60
C TYR A 61 23.79 -8.10 -0.69
N GLN A 62 24.43 -8.86 -1.58
CA GLN A 62 23.79 -9.35 -2.80
C GLN A 62 22.62 -10.30 -2.49
N LEU A 63 22.78 -11.19 -1.51
CA LEU A 63 21.70 -12.08 -1.06
C LEU A 63 20.56 -11.29 -0.41
N MET A 64 20.87 -10.27 0.39
CA MET A 64 19.87 -9.39 1.00
C MET A 64 19.10 -8.60 -0.05
N LEU A 65 19.79 -8.06 -1.05
CA LEU A 65 19.19 -7.29 -2.14
C LEU A 65 18.22 -8.16 -2.94
N ASP A 66 18.63 -9.38 -3.30
CA ASP A 66 17.79 -10.35 -3.98
C ASP A 66 16.54 -10.71 -3.16
N LEU A 67 16.70 -10.96 -1.86
CA LEU A 67 15.57 -11.24 -0.98
C LEU A 67 14.62 -10.03 -0.88
N ALA A 68 15.14 -8.81 -0.67
CA ALA A 68 14.34 -7.60 -0.57
C ALA A 68 13.50 -7.36 -1.84
N GLN A 69 14.09 -7.58 -3.02
CA GLN A 69 13.38 -7.49 -4.30
C GLN A 69 12.26 -8.52 -4.42
N ARG A 70 12.52 -9.79 -4.05
CA ARG A 70 11.49 -10.86 -4.07
C ARG A 70 10.33 -10.60 -3.10
N LEU A 71 10.62 -10.02 -1.93
CA LEU A 71 9.63 -9.62 -0.94
C LEU A 71 8.88 -8.32 -1.30
N CYS A 72 9.32 -7.64 -2.36
CA CYS A 72 8.88 -6.31 -2.76
C CYS A 72 9.08 -5.25 -1.66
N ASP A 73 10.15 -5.39 -0.87
CA ASP A 73 10.54 -4.43 0.16
C ASP A 73 11.43 -3.34 -0.43
N TRP A 74 10.82 -2.47 -1.21
CA TRP A 74 11.53 -1.46 -2.00
C TRP A 74 12.24 -0.42 -1.13
N VAL A 75 11.75 -0.16 0.08
CA VAL A 75 12.47 0.68 1.05
C VAL A 75 13.79 0.01 1.42
N MET A 76 13.77 -1.30 1.68
CA MET A 76 14.98 -2.04 2.03
C MET A 76 15.94 -2.23 0.86
N VAL A 77 15.43 -2.30 -0.38
CA VAL A 77 16.29 -2.22 -1.56
C VAL A 77 17.11 -0.92 -1.57
N ILE A 78 16.49 0.22 -1.25
CA ILE A 78 17.20 1.51 -1.16
C ILE A 78 18.28 1.46 -0.07
N GLU A 79 17.93 1.01 1.14
CA GLU A 79 18.87 0.95 2.27
C GLU A 79 20.06 0.02 1.99
N ILE A 80 19.79 -1.18 1.46
CA ILE A 80 20.84 -2.15 1.09
C ILE A 80 21.77 -1.57 0.02
N VAL A 81 21.22 -0.97 -1.05
CA VAL A 81 22.05 -0.37 -2.10
C VAL A 81 22.92 0.77 -1.55
N ASN A 82 22.37 1.61 -0.67
CA ASN A 82 23.12 2.70 -0.05
C ASN A 82 24.25 2.18 0.87
N ALA A 83 23.98 1.13 1.65
CA ALA A 83 24.98 0.47 2.48
C ALA A 83 26.10 -0.14 1.61
N MET A 84 25.73 -0.90 0.57
CA MET A 84 26.67 -1.47 -0.40
C MET A 84 27.58 -0.40 -1.03
N GLN A 85 27.02 0.71 -1.49
CA GLN A 85 27.79 1.79 -2.12
C GLN A 85 28.76 2.47 -1.15
N SER A 86 28.41 2.53 0.14
CA SER A 86 29.26 3.11 1.18
C SER A 86 30.46 2.22 1.51
N HIS A 87 30.27 0.89 1.50
CA HIS A 87 31.34 -0.08 1.79
C HIS A 87 32.15 -0.49 0.55
N TYR A 88 31.53 -0.52 -0.63
CA TYR A 88 32.10 -1.02 -1.88
C TYR A 88 31.85 -0.04 -3.03
N PRO A 89 32.59 1.09 -3.10
CA PRO A 89 32.40 2.08 -4.15
C PRO A 89 32.79 1.50 -5.52
N PHE A 90 31.83 1.44 -6.44
CA PHE A 90 32.04 0.90 -7.78
C PHE A 90 32.72 1.89 -8.73
N GLY A 91 33.49 1.35 -9.69
CA GLY A 91 34.16 2.13 -10.73
C GLY A 91 33.22 2.65 -11.83
N GLN A 92 33.73 3.56 -12.67
CA GLN A 92 32.95 4.26 -13.72
C GLN A 92 32.40 3.37 -14.85
N LYS A 93 32.80 2.10 -14.96
CA LYS A 93 32.39 1.16 -16.04
C LYS A 93 31.95 -0.20 -15.52
N ASP A 94 31.57 -0.27 -14.25
CA ASP A 94 31.23 -1.53 -13.61
C ASP A 94 29.78 -1.93 -13.90
N GLU A 95 29.57 -3.13 -14.45
CA GLU A 95 28.23 -3.69 -14.67
C GLU A 95 27.46 -3.88 -13.35
N ALA A 96 28.19 -4.11 -12.25
CA ALA A 96 27.60 -4.13 -10.91
C ALA A 96 27.03 -2.75 -10.51
N ALA A 97 27.72 -1.66 -10.86
CA ALA A 97 27.23 -0.31 -10.62
C ALA A 97 25.93 -0.03 -11.38
N ILE A 98 25.86 -0.47 -12.63
CA ILE A 98 24.66 -0.34 -13.48
C ILE A 98 23.50 -1.13 -12.87
N THR A 99 23.75 -2.36 -12.44
CA THR A 99 22.74 -3.23 -11.82
C THR A 99 22.17 -2.62 -10.54
N LEU A 100 23.03 -2.10 -9.65
CA LEU A 100 22.58 -1.45 -8.42
C LEU A 100 21.83 -0.15 -8.68
N LEU A 101 22.25 0.64 -9.68
CA LEU A 101 21.54 1.85 -10.05
C LEU A 101 20.14 1.53 -10.59
N CYS A 102 20.01 0.50 -11.43
CA CYS A 102 18.71 0.03 -11.89
C CYS A 102 17.84 -0.45 -10.73
N ALA A 103 18.39 -1.22 -9.79
CA ALA A 103 17.65 -1.67 -8.61
C ALA A 103 17.16 -0.49 -7.74
N LEU A 104 18.02 0.52 -7.54
CA LEU A 104 17.67 1.71 -6.78
C LEU A 104 16.59 2.55 -7.47
N ALA A 105 16.71 2.76 -8.79
CA ALA A 105 15.72 3.50 -9.56
C ALA A 105 14.37 2.77 -9.62
N GLU A 106 14.39 1.44 -9.74
CA GLU A 106 13.19 0.60 -9.65
C GLU A 106 12.52 0.74 -8.29
N ALA A 107 13.29 0.71 -7.20
CA ALA A 107 12.74 0.88 -5.86
C ALA A 107 12.03 2.22 -5.68
N TYR A 108 12.62 3.33 -6.16
CA TYR A 108 11.94 4.63 -6.14
C TYR A 108 10.68 4.65 -7.01
N PHE A 109 10.71 4.02 -8.18
CA PHE A 109 9.54 3.88 -9.05
C PHE A 109 8.41 3.13 -8.35
N GLN A 110 8.72 2.02 -7.70
CA GLN A 110 7.80 1.17 -6.96
C GLN A 110 7.20 1.84 -5.71
N LEU A 111 7.88 2.85 -5.16
CA LEU A 111 7.40 3.68 -4.05
C LEU A 111 6.58 4.89 -4.51
N GLY A 112 6.40 5.08 -5.82
CA GLY A 112 5.72 6.23 -6.43
C GLY A 112 6.60 7.48 -6.55
N ASP A 113 7.90 7.43 -6.23
CA ASP A 113 8.83 8.55 -6.40
C ASP A 113 9.46 8.55 -7.79
N TYR A 114 8.62 8.83 -8.80
CA TYR A 114 9.05 8.90 -10.19
C TYR A 114 10.11 9.96 -10.44
N ALA A 115 10.12 11.04 -9.64
CA ALA A 115 11.11 12.09 -9.79
C ALA A 115 12.51 11.61 -9.39
N ALA A 116 12.64 10.93 -8.25
CA ALA A 116 13.90 10.32 -7.81
C ALA A 116 14.38 9.25 -8.80
N ALA A 117 13.49 8.36 -9.23
CA ALA A 117 13.81 7.32 -10.21
C ALA A 117 14.33 7.91 -11.54
N ILE A 118 13.66 8.94 -12.08
CA ILE A 118 14.11 9.65 -13.29
C ILE A 118 15.46 10.34 -13.05
N HIS A 119 15.65 10.97 -11.90
CA HIS A 119 16.89 11.67 -11.56
C HIS A 119 18.08 10.70 -11.53
N LEU A 120 17.90 9.50 -10.96
CA LEU A 120 18.92 8.46 -10.95
C LEU A 120 19.30 8.03 -12.36
N TYR A 121 18.33 7.75 -13.23
CA TYR A 121 18.62 7.39 -14.62
C TYR A 121 19.29 8.52 -15.41
N LYS A 122 18.88 9.78 -15.19
CA LYS A 122 19.57 10.94 -15.79
C LYS A 122 21.03 11.02 -15.35
N GLY A 123 21.30 10.87 -14.05
CA GLY A 123 22.66 10.85 -13.52
C GLY A 123 23.48 9.66 -14.06
N ALA A 124 22.84 8.50 -14.21
CA ALA A 124 23.44 7.31 -14.79
C ALA A 124 23.85 7.53 -16.25
N LEU A 125 23.00 8.17 -17.06
CA LEU A 125 23.29 8.47 -18.46
C LEU A 125 24.51 9.38 -18.65
N LEU A 126 24.82 10.26 -17.69
CA LEU A 126 26.05 11.06 -17.74
C LEU A 126 27.31 10.20 -17.63
N ARG A 127 27.21 9.04 -16.98
CA ARG A 127 28.34 8.10 -16.76
C ARG A 127 28.35 6.96 -17.78
N PHE A 128 27.17 6.48 -18.17
CA PHE A 128 26.94 5.27 -18.94
C PHE A 128 26.09 5.55 -20.20
N TYR A 129 26.36 6.66 -20.92
CA TYR A 129 25.53 7.12 -22.04
C TYR A 129 25.35 6.12 -23.19
N GLN A 130 26.24 5.14 -23.33
CA GLN A 130 26.15 4.07 -24.34
C GLN A 130 25.37 2.84 -23.85
N ASN A 131 25.02 2.79 -22.56
CA ASN A 131 24.30 1.65 -22.01
C ASN A 131 22.82 1.74 -22.41
N LYS A 132 22.41 0.85 -23.31
CA LYS A 132 21.06 0.79 -23.84
C LYS A 132 20.00 0.55 -22.75
N ARG A 133 20.30 -0.29 -21.74
CA ARG A 133 19.36 -0.61 -20.65
C ARG A 133 19.00 0.65 -19.84
N ILE A 134 19.97 1.50 -19.52
CA ILE A 134 19.73 2.76 -18.81
C ILE A 134 18.93 3.73 -19.69
N LEU A 135 19.26 3.81 -20.98
CA LEU A 135 18.58 4.69 -21.92
C LEU A 135 17.11 4.31 -22.11
N ASP A 136 16.83 3.02 -22.33
CA ASP A 136 15.49 2.48 -22.50
C ASP A 136 14.65 2.70 -21.22
N ALA A 137 15.23 2.42 -20.04
CA ALA A 137 14.56 2.65 -18.76
C ALA A 137 14.24 4.13 -18.50
N TYR A 138 15.17 5.04 -18.85
CA TYR A 138 14.95 6.49 -18.74
C TYR A 138 13.77 6.97 -19.58
N TYR A 139 13.71 6.55 -20.84
CA TYR A 139 12.64 6.96 -21.74
C TYR A 139 11.30 6.39 -21.31
N TRP A 140 11.24 5.09 -21.00
CA TRP A 140 10.04 4.44 -20.50
C TRP A 140 9.48 5.14 -19.26
N LEU A 141 10.32 5.44 -18.28
CA LEU A 141 9.90 6.08 -17.04
C LEU A 141 9.43 7.53 -17.26
N THR A 142 10.08 8.25 -18.18
CA THR A 142 9.68 9.62 -18.54
C THR A 142 8.31 9.62 -19.22
N GLU A 143 8.06 8.68 -20.13
CA GLU A 143 6.77 8.50 -20.78
C GLU A 143 5.69 8.13 -19.76
N LYS A 144 5.96 7.14 -18.90
CA LYS A 144 5.03 6.73 -17.84
C LYS A 144 4.65 7.90 -16.92
N ARG A 145 5.63 8.72 -16.51
CA ARG A 145 5.37 9.94 -15.73
C ARG A 145 4.48 10.94 -16.48
N GLN A 146 4.70 11.14 -17.78
CA GLN A 146 3.84 12.00 -18.58
C GLN A 146 2.40 11.47 -18.66
N GLN A 147 2.23 10.15 -18.80
CA GLN A 147 0.90 9.54 -18.79
C GLN A 147 0.19 9.74 -17.45
N MET A 148 0.90 9.59 -16.32
CA MET A 148 0.33 9.81 -14.99
C MET A 148 -0.03 11.27 -14.75
N ASN A 149 0.79 12.23 -15.21
CA ASN A 149 0.49 13.66 -15.09
C ASN A 149 -0.74 14.10 -15.91
N LYS A 150 -1.16 13.32 -16.91
CA LYS A 150 -2.39 13.58 -17.68
C LYS A 150 -3.65 13.09 -16.97
N ARG A 151 -3.53 12.25 -15.95
CA ARG A 151 -4.66 11.81 -15.15
C ARG A 151 -4.96 12.92 -14.15
N ASP A 152 -6.20 13.39 -14.12
CA ASP A 152 -6.74 14.29 -13.09
C ASP A 152 -6.91 13.51 -11.77
N PHE A 153 -5.84 12.90 -11.27
CA PHE A 153 -5.83 12.28 -9.97
C PHE A 153 -5.50 13.37 -8.94
N PRO A 154 -6.28 13.48 -7.84
CA PRO A 154 -6.09 14.47 -6.77
C PRO A 154 -4.65 14.62 -6.23
N MET A 155 -3.76 13.65 -6.47
CA MET A 155 -2.47 13.52 -5.77
C MET A 155 -1.24 13.34 -6.69
N ALA A 156 -1.31 13.65 -7.99
CA ALA A 156 -0.17 13.53 -8.91
C ALA A 156 1.03 14.47 -8.62
N HIS A 157 0.94 15.32 -7.57
CA HIS A 157 1.83 16.45 -7.36
C HIS A 157 2.73 16.33 -6.11
N GLY A 158 3.27 15.15 -5.80
CA GLY A 158 4.44 15.02 -4.91
C GLY A 158 4.34 15.69 -3.52
N ARG A 159 3.13 16.08 -3.10
CA ARG A 159 2.86 16.55 -1.75
C ARG A 159 2.50 15.30 -0.97
N ARG A 160 3.45 14.86 -0.15
CA ARG A 160 3.13 14.06 1.03
C ARG A 160 2.08 14.86 1.80
N MET A 161 0.82 14.42 1.75
CA MET A 161 -0.25 15.00 2.58
C MET A 161 0.11 14.77 4.05
N GLY A 162 -0.06 15.85 4.81
CA GLY A 162 0.51 16.07 6.13
C GLY A 162 0.99 17.52 6.21
N ARG A 163 0.52 18.28 7.20
CA ARG A 163 1.17 19.56 7.53
C ARG A 163 2.68 19.30 7.63
N GLN A 164 3.52 20.17 7.09
CA GLN A 164 4.99 20.05 7.16
C GLN A 164 5.56 19.85 8.59
N THR A 165 4.71 19.94 9.62
CA THR A 165 5.02 19.78 11.03
C THR A 165 4.68 18.40 11.62
N GLU A 166 3.93 17.54 10.93
CA GLU A 166 3.60 16.18 11.40
C GLU A 166 4.00 15.16 10.33
N THR A 167 5.06 14.41 10.60
CA THR A 167 5.53 13.35 9.71
C THR A 167 4.56 12.17 9.78
N THR A 168 3.46 12.24 9.05
CA THR A 168 2.58 11.08 8.84
C THR A 168 3.41 9.94 8.25
N GLU A 169 3.33 8.80 8.91
CA GLU A 169 4.06 7.57 8.59
C GLU A 169 3.59 6.94 7.28
N LEU A 170 2.32 7.21 6.93
CA LEU A 170 1.66 6.76 5.72
C LEU A 170 1.48 7.90 4.71
N TYR A 171 1.40 7.53 3.44
CA TYR A 171 0.96 8.37 2.33
C TYR A 171 0.17 7.52 1.32
N LEU A 172 -0.64 8.17 0.49
CA LEU A 172 -1.42 7.51 -0.56
C LEU A 172 -0.82 7.82 -1.94
N THR A 173 -0.72 6.80 -2.78
CA THR A 173 -0.43 6.94 -4.22
C THR A 173 -1.54 6.24 -5.01
N PRO A 174 -1.80 6.60 -6.27
CA PRO A 174 -2.73 5.82 -7.10
C PRO A 174 -2.29 4.35 -7.16
N LEU A 175 -3.24 3.42 -7.09
CA LEU A 175 -2.93 2.00 -7.27
C LEU A 175 -2.56 1.74 -8.73
N GLU A 176 -1.25 1.70 -8.99
CA GLU A 176 -0.67 1.52 -10.33
C GLU A 176 -0.18 0.10 -10.61
N SER A 177 0.08 -0.17 -11.89
CA SER A 177 0.44 -1.50 -12.39
C SER A 177 1.69 -2.12 -11.77
N HIS A 178 2.63 -1.29 -11.31
CA HIS A 178 3.86 -1.78 -10.69
C HIS A 178 3.64 -2.39 -9.30
N HIS A 179 2.53 -2.07 -8.63
CA HIS A 179 2.20 -2.64 -7.33
C HIS A 179 1.75 -4.11 -7.39
N ILE A 180 1.57 -4.71 -8.58
CA ILE A 180 1.04 -6.08 -8.71
C ILE A 180 1.78 -7.11 -7.84
N HIS A 181 3.12 -7.06 -7.79
CA HIS A 181 3.90 -8.06 -7.06
C HIS A 181 3.73 -7.95 -5.54
N VAL A 182 3.72 -6.73 -5.00
CA VAL A 182 3.48 -6.51 -3.56
C VAL A 182 2.01 -6.72 -3.21
N PHE A 183 1.09 -6.34 -4.10
CA PHE A 183 -0.34 -6.62 -3.95
C PHE A 183 -0.58 -8.12 -3.77
N ARG A 184 0.09 -8.96 -4.57
CA ARG A 184 -0.01 -10.41 -4.46
C ARG A 184 0.45 -10.94 -3.11
N TRP A 185 1.54 -10.41 -2.56
CA TRP A 185 1.98 -10.78 -1.21
C TRP A 185 0.92 -10.50 -0.13
N LEU A 186 0.21 -9.38 -0.25
CA LEU A 186 -0.73 -8.94 0.77
C LEU A 186 -2.14 -9.55 0.63
N TYR A 187 -2.55 -9.88 -0.60
CA TYR A 187 -3.93 -10.22 -0.91
C TYR A 187 -4.14 -11.62 -1.50
N ILE A 188 -3.12 -12.37 -1.93
CA ILE A 188 -3.34 -13.76 -2.36
C ILE A 188 -3.75 -14.63 -1.17
N HIS A 189 -4.71 -15.54 -1.38
CA HIS A 189 -5.25 -16.46 -0.38
C HIS A 189 -4.15 -17.23 0.37
N GLN A 190 -3.87 -16.81 1.60
CA GLN A 190 -3.17 -17.63 2.58
C GLN A 190 -4.21 -18.60 3.19
N GLN A 191 -4.05 -19.91 3.00
CA GLN A 191 -4.87 -20.93 3.69
C GLN A 191 -4.29 -21.23 5.09
N GLN A 192 -4.98 -21.76 6.12
CA GLN A 192 -6.28 -22.45 6.25
C GLN A 192 -7.03 -21.94 7.50
N GLY A 193 -8.36 -21.80 7.42
CA GLY A 193 -9.26 -21.73 8.59
C GLY A 193 -9.98 -20.39 8.81
N SER A 194 -9.43 -19.27 8.33
CA SER A 194 -10.06 -17.93 8.36
C SER A 194 -10.22 -17.36 6.95
N LYS A 195 -11.23 -16.49 6.75
CA LYS A 195 -11.40 -15.80 5.46
C LYS A 195 -10.13 -15.02 5.11
N SER A 196 -9.64 -15.16 3.88
CA SER A 196 -8.47 -14.40 3.43
C SER A 196 -8.79 -12.90 3.33
N VAL A 197 -7.78 -12.04 3.31
CA VAL A 197 -8.00 -10.61 3.05
C VAL A 197 -8.73 -10.42 1.72
N ALA A 198 -8.37 -11.16 0.66
CA ALA A 198 -9.09 -11.10 -0.62
C ALA A 198 -10.57 -11.49 -0.53
N GLU A 199 -10.92 -12.50 0.27
CA GLU A 199 -12.32 -12.89 0.50
C GLU A 199 -13.07 -11.78 1.23
N LEU A 200 -12.45 -11.15 2.23
CA LEU A 200 -13.04 -10.01 2.94
C LEU A 200 -13.16 -8.76 2.06
N CYS A 201 -12.31 -8.62 1.04
CA CYS A 201 -12.35 -7.55 0.05
C CYS A 201 -13.34 -7.80 -1.09
N ASN A 202 -13.92 -9.01 -1.19
CA ASN A 202 -14.61 -9.47 -2.40
C ASN A 202 -13.76 -9.28 -3.67
N LEU A 203 -12.44 -9.47 -3.58
CA LEU A 203 -11.55 -9.36 -4.74
C LEU A 203 -11.83 -10.49 -5.74
N PRO A 204 -11.75 -10.21 -7.06
CA PRO A 204 -11.75 -11.27 -8.06
C PRO A 204 -10.58 -12.23 -7.84
N SER A 205 -10.79 -13.51 -8.18
CA SER A 205 -9.67 -14.43 -8.37
C SER A 205 -8.91 -14.03 -9.62
N PHE A 206 -7.59 -13.81 -9.49
CA PHE A 206 -6.71 -13.52 -10.61
C PHE A 206 -5.90 -14.77 -10.96
N GLU A 207 -6.14 -15.34 -12.13
CA GLU A 207 -5.39 -16.52 -12.63
C GLU A 207 -4.01 -16.12 -13.17
N ASP A 208 -3.87 -14.90 -13.67
CA ASP A 208 -2.64 -14.36 -14.24
C ASP A 208 -2.48 -12.84 -13.99
N ASP A 209 -1.36 -12.28 -14.45
CA ASP A 209 -1.05 -10.85 -14.33
C ASP A 209 -2.01 -9.98 -15.17
N GLN A 210 -2.48 -10.50 -16.31
CA GLN A 210 -3.34 -9.75 -17.23
C GLN A 210 -4.72 -9.52 -16.63
N GLN A 211 -5.31 -10.51 -15.97
CA GLN A 211 -6.59 -10.35 -15.28
C GLN A 211 -6.51 -9.28 -14.17
N TRP A 212 -5.38 -9.21 -13.46
CA TRP A 212 -5.15 -8.15 -12.47
C TRP A 212 -4.98 -6.79 -13.14
N PHE A 213 -4.25 -6.69 -14.26
CA PHE A 213 -4.12 -5.44 -15.01
C PHE A 213 -5.45 -4.96 -15.57
N ASP A 214 -6.28 -5.86 -16.08
CA ASP A 214 -7.62 -5.54 -16.59
C ASP A 214 -8.52 -5.03 -15.45
N TRP A 215 -8.50 -5.69 -14.30
CA TRP A 215 -9.20 -5.23 -13.10
C TRP A 215 -8.72 -3.84 -12.66
N GLN A 216 -7.40 -3.65 -12.55
CA GLN A 216 -6.81 -2.38 -12.15
C GLN A 216 -7.16 -1.26 -13.13
N GLN A 217 -7.09 -1.53 -14.43
CA GLN A 217 -7.47 -0.58 -15.47
C GLN A 217 -8.95 -0.23 -15.40
N ASN A 218 -9.83 -1.23 -15.20
CA ASN A 218 -11.25 -1.00 -15.06
C ASN A 218 -11.55 -0.07 -13.89
N ASN A 219 -10.98 -0.32 -12.70
CA ASN A 219 -11.14 0.57 -11.54
C ASN A 219 -10.64 1.99 -11.85
N GLN A 220 -9.50 2.13 -12.55
CA GLN A 220 -8.97 3.45 -12.92
C GLN A 220 -9.82 4.21 -13.95
N THR A 221 -10.68 3.52 -14.69
CA THR A 221 -11.56 4.13 -15.70
C THR A 221 -12.99 4.34 -15.21
N MET A 222 -13.34 3.78 -14.05
CA MET A 222 -14.65 3.97 -13.43
C MET A 222 -14.77 5.43 -12.93
N PRO A 223 -15.77 6.19 -13.39
CA PRO A 223 -15.97 7.54 -12.91
C PRO A 223 -16.29 7.52 -11.42
N ASN A 224 -15.82 8.53 -10.70
CA ASN A 224 -16.06 8.70 -9.26
C ASN A 224 -15.49 7.57 -8.38
N HIS A 225 -14.63 6.71 -8.90
CA HIS A 225 -14.07 5.57 -8.18
C HIS A 225 -12.54 5.65 -8.18
N ASP A 226 -11.96 6.00 -7.03
CA ASP A 226 -10.52 6.19 -6.89
C ASP A 226 -9.91 5.13 -5.97
N VAL A 227 -8.99 4.33 -6.51
CA VAL A 227 -8.24 3.32 -5.74
C VAL A 227 -6.81 3.78 -5.50
N TYR A 228 -6.41 3.77 -4.22
CA TYR A 228 -5.10 4.18 -3.76
C TYR A 228 -4.35 3.02 -3.12
N ALA A 229 -3.04 2.97 -3.38
CA ALA A 229 -2.07 2.23 -2.60
C ALA A 229 -1.78 2.97 -1.28
N VAL A 230 -1.77 2.23 -0.17
CA VAL A 230 -1.34 2.72 1.14
C VAL A 230 0.15 2.46 1.28
N MET A 231 0.93 3.53 1.30
CA MET A 231 2.38 3.49 1.32
C MET A 231 2.90 3.90 2.70
N HIS A 232 3.63 3.00 3.34
CA HIS A 232 4.36 3.22 4.57
C HIS A 232 5.80 3.64 4.29
N ARG A 233 6.30 4.67 4.97
CA ARG A 233 7.67 5.18 4.75
C ARG A 233 8.77 4.14 4.96
N GLU A 234 8.56 3.25 5.92
CA GLU A 234 9.52 2.18 6.24
C GLU A 234 9.24 0.82 5.59
N TRP A 235 7.98 0.50 5.22
CA TRP A 235 7.58 -0.84 4.75
C TRP A 235 7.11 -0.86 3.28
N GLY A 236 7.02 0.31 2.63
CA GLY A 236 6.50 0.41 1.27
C GLY A 236 4.99 0.18 1.22
N PHE A 237 4.50 -0.51 0.21
CA PHE A 237 3.08 -0.80 0.06
C PHE A 237 2.59 -1.74 1.16
N ILE A 238 1.59 -1.31 1.94
CA ILE A 238 1.02 -2.08 3.06
C ILE A 238 -0.47 -2.40 2.90
N GLY A 239 -1.11 -1.89 1.85
CA GLY A 239 -2.52 -2.12 1.60
C GLY A 239 -3.10 -1.18 0.54
N SER A 240 -4.42 -1.11 0.48
CA SER A 240 -5.15 -0.26 -0.46
C SER A 240 -6.42 0.29 0.16
N VAL A 241 -6.78 1.49 -0.26
CA VAL A 241 -8.04 2.14 0.10
C VAL A 241 -8.75 2.59 -1.17
N CYS A 242 -10.07 2.61 -1.14
CA CYS A 242 -10.91 3.02 -2.25
C CYS A 242 -11.92 4.05 -1.76
N LEU A 243 -12.13 5.11 -2.55
CA LEU A 243 -13.15 6.11 -2.31
C LEU A 243 -14.04 6.24 -3.55
N GLU A 244 -15.34 6.16 -3.32
CA GLU A 244 -16.36 6.48 -4.30
C GLU A 244 -17.08 7.77 -3.89
N VAL A 245 -17.18 8.77 -4.76
CA VAL A 245 -17.85 10.05 -4.42
C VAL A 245 -18.89 10.46 -5.46
N PHE A 246 -20.16 10.46 -5.06
CA PHE A 246 -21.27 10.88 -5.90
C PHE A 246 -21.96 12.08 -5.25
N HIS A 247 -22.04 13.19 -5.99
CA HIS A 247 -22.75 14.40 -5.54
C HIS A 247 -22.30 14.92 -4.15
N GLY A 248 -21.02 14.74 -3.80
CA GLY A 248 -20.48 15.13 -2.48
C GLY A 248 -20.69 14.10 -1.37
N VAL A 249 -21.25 12.93 -1.68
CA VAL A 249 -21.46 11.82 -0.75
C VAL A 249 -20.45 10.72 -1.05
N GLY A 250 -19.62 10.40 -0.07
CA GLY A 250 -18.59 9.38 -0.17
C GLY A 250 -19.05 7.99 0.28
N PHE A 251 -18.47 6.95 -0.31
CA PHE A 251 -18.42 5.60 0.23
C PHE A 251 -16.98 5.11 0.19
N PHE A 252 -16.44 4.60 1.30
CA PHE A 252 -15.06 4.13 1.30
C PHE A 252 -14.91 2.67 1.69
N TYR A 253 -13.80 2.10 1.22
CA TYR A 253 -13.34 0.77 1.58
C TYR A 253 -11.84 0.84 1.89
N TYR A 254 -11.37 -0.02 2.79
CA TYR A 254 -9.94 -0.11 3.09
C TYR A 254 -9.56 -1.53 3.48
N TRP A 255 -8.36 -1.92 3.06
CA TRP A 255 -7.78 -3.20 3.43
C TRP A 255 -6.28 -3.06 3.58
N LEU A 256 -5.73 -3.73 4.59
CA LEU A 256 -4.30 -3.82 4.82
C LEU A 256 -3.89 -5.27 4.75
N GLY A 257 -2.68 -5.52 4.27
CA GLY A 257 -2.08 -6.86 4.35
C GLY A 257 -1.98 -7.32 5.80
N GLN A 258 -2.11 -8.63 6.02
CA GLN A 258 -2.16 -9.23 7.36
C GLN A 258 -0.97 -8.82 8.24
N ASP A 259 0.22 -8.69 7.64
CA ASP A 259 1.46 -8.22 8.29
C ASP A 259 1.32 -6.85 9.00
N PHE A 260 0.36 -6.03 8.57
CA PHE A 260 0.20 -4.63 8.95
C PHE A 260 -1.12 -4.33 9.68
N GLN A 261 -1.91 -5.35 10.02
CA GLN A 261 -3.15 -5.19 10.78
C GLN A 261 -2.88 -5.06 12.28
N GLY A 262 -3.79 -4.40 13.02
CA GLY A 262 -3.67 -4.23 14.48
C GLY A 262 -2.75 -3.11 14.96
N TYR A 263 -1.98 -2.48 14.07
CA TYR A 263 -1.04 -1.38 14.42
C TYR A 263 -1.64 0.03 14.28
N GLY A 264 -2.92 0.15 13.95
CA GLY A 264 -3.58 1.45 13.78
C GLY A 264 -3.39 2.11 12.41
N PHE A 265 -2.73 1.45 11.46
CA PHE A 265 -2.55 1.97 10.10
C PHE A 265 -3.85 2.12 9.32
N GLY A 266 -4.86 1.29 9.60
CA GLY A 266 -6.17 1.35 8.91
C GLY A 266 -6.84 2.71 9.09
N PRO A 267 -7.11 3.14 10.34
CA PRO A 267 -7.58 4.49 10.63
C PRO A 267 -6.74 5.59 9.99
N GLN A 268 -5.42 5.52 10.08
CA GLN A 268 -4.54 6.54 9.48
C GLN A 268 -4.72 6.63 7.96
N ALA A 269 -4.81 5.50 7.26
CA ALA A 269 -5.03 5.46 5.81
C ALA A 269 -6.40 6.04 5.43
N VAL A 270 -7.44 5.73 6.20
CA VAL A 270 -8.79 6.27 5.99
C VAL A 270 -8.84 7.77 6.25
N SER A 271 -8.15 8.28 7.29
CA SER A 271 -8.07 9.73 7.51
C SER A 271 -7.48 10.47 6.31
N LEU A 272 -6.38 9.95 5.73
CA LEU A 272 -5.80 10.51 4.51
C LEU A 272 -6.78 10.45 3.32
N LEU A 273 -7.55 9.37 3.21
CA LEU A 273 -8.55 9.23 2.15
C LEU A 273 -9.70 10.23 2.29
N LEU A 274 -10.19 10.45 3.52
CA LEU A 274 -11.25 11.41 3.79
C LEU A 274 -10.82 12.84 3.52
N GLU A 275 -9.57 13.19 3.87
CA GLU A 275 -8.97 14.49 3.50
C GLU A 275 -8.99 14.70 1.99
N ILE A 276 -8.61 13.69 1.21
CA ILE A 276 -8.69 13.75 -0.27
C ILE A 276 -10.13 13.99 -0.72
N GLY A 277 -11.10 13.22 -0.19
CA GLY A 277 -12.50 13.37 -0.55
C GLY A 277 -13.03 14.78 -0.31
N VAL A 278 -12.70 15.38 0.84
CA VAL A 278 -13.10 16.74 1.20
C VAL A 278 -12.43 17.78 0.29
N GLU A 279 -11.11 17.69 0.12
CA GLU A 279 -10.33 18.71 -0.59
C GLU A 279 -10.54 18.69 -2.11
N HIS A 280 -10.76 17.50 -2.68
CA HIS A 280 -10.72 17.32 -4.13
C HIS A 280 -12.03 16.83 -4.74
N ASN A 281 -12.89 16.16 -3.97
CA ASN A 281 -14.15 15.63 -4.47
C ASN A 281 -15.38 16.37 -3.93
N ALA A 282 -15.17 17.49 -3.22
CA ALA A 282 -16.23 18.27 -2.56
C ALA A 282 -17.12 17.40 -1.64
N MET A 283 -16.53 16.36 -1.05
CA MET A 283 -17.23 15.42 -0.18
C MET A 283 -17.62 16.13 1.12
N HIS A 284 -18.91 16.08 1.47
CA HIS A 284 -19.46 16.65 2.70
C HIS A 284 -19.99 15.58 3.67
N SER A 285 -20.19 14.35 3.20
CA SER A 285 -20.60 13.21 4.01
C SER A 285 -19.96 11.93 3.48
N CYS A 286 -19.85 10.91 4.33
CA CYS A 286 -19.24 9.64 3.96
C CYS A 286 -19.93 8.48 4.67
N TYR A 287 -20.11 7.39 3.95
CA TYR A 287 -20.65 6.13 4.42
C TYR A 287 -19.61 5.02 4.34
N ALA A 288 -19.81 4.02 5.17
CA ALA A 288 -19.07 2.77 5.09
C ALA A 288 -19.87 1.64 5.72
N LYS A 289 -19.42 0.42 5.43
CA LYS A 289 -20.00 -0.80 5.98
C LYS A 289 -18.91 -1.67 6.57
N VAL A 290 -19.22 -2.34 7.67
CA VAL A 290 -18.33 -3.26 8.36
C VAL A 290 -19.11 -4.52 8.72
N TYR A 291 -18.53 -5.70 8.52
CA TYR A 291 -19.14 -6.94 8.97
C TYR A 291 -19.37 -6.94 10.49
N GLU A 292 -20.49 -7.51 10.93
CA GLU A 292 -20.91 -7.56 12.33
C GLU A 292 -19.92 -8.33 13.22
N ASP A 293 -19.15 -9.27 12.67
CA ASP A 293 -18.11 -10.03 13.37
C ASP A 293 -16.72 -9.36 13.35
N ASN A 294 -16.56 -8.22 12.68
CA ASN A 294 -15.28 -7.51 12.55
C ASN A 294 -15.13 -6.40 13.60
N ASP A 295 -14.96 -6.80 14.87
CA ASP A 295 -14.78 -5.90 16.02
C ASP A 295 -13.63 -4.89 15.82
N ALA A 296 -12.55 -5.31 15.14
CA ALA A 296 -11.38 -4.47 14.92
C ALA A 296 -11.72 -3.29 14.02
N SER A 297 -12.41 -3.54 12.89
CA SER A 297 -12.85 -2.49 11.99
C SER A 297 -13.96 -1.62 12.56
N GLN A 298 -14.86 -2.18 13.39
CA GLN A 298 -15.89 -1.41 14.11
C GLN A 298 -15.24 -0.39 15.07
N LYS A 299 -14.28 -0.83 15.89
CA LYS A 299 -13.52 0.08 16.78
C LYS A 299 -12.70 1.11 16.00
N ALA A 300 -12.14 0.72 14.85
CA ALA A 300 -11.38 1.61 13.99
C ALA A 300 -12.25 2.72 13.40
N ILE A 301 -13.43 2.38 12.87
CA ILE A 301 -14.32 3.34 12.22
C ILE A 301 -14.98 4.29 13.22
N GLU A 302 -15.31 3.82 14.43
CA GLU A 302 -15.80 4.69 15.51
C GLU A 302 -14.74 5.72 15.95
N LYS A 303 -13.47 5.32 16.03
CA LYS A 303 -12.36 6.25 16.34
C LYS A 303 -12.18 7.33 15.28
N LEU A 304 -12.62 7.09 14.04
CA LEU A 304 -12.63 8.07 12.96
C LEU A 304 -13.82 9.04 13.04
N GLY A 305 -14.71 8.87 14.02
CA GLY A 305 -15.86 9.75 14.24
C GLY A 305 -17.13 9.32 13.51
N PHE A 306 -17.15 8.15 12.88
CA PHE A 306 -18.37 7.62 12.29
C PHE A 306 -19.36 7.17 13.37
N SER A 307 -20.64 7.42 13.12
CA SER A 307 -21.75 6.97 13.95
C SER A 307 -22.46 5.80 13.29
N VAL A 308 -22.86 4.81 14.10
CA VAL A 308 -23.65 3.66 13.65
C VAL A 308 -25.04 4.15 13.19
N LEU A 309 -25.50 3.66 12.04
CA LEU A 309 -26.85 3.94 11.54
C LEU A 309 -27.88 2.97 12.15
N PRO A 310 -29.12 3.42 12.42
CA PRO A 310 -30.17 2.62 13.06
C PRO A 310 -30.90 1.65 12.10
N PHE A 311 -30.42 1.50 10.87
CA PHE A 311 -30.95 0.60 9.85
C PHE A 311 -29.84 -0.26 9.24
N ARG A 312 -30.22 -1.36 8.58
CA ARG A 312 -29.31 -2.32 7.94
C ARG A 312 -29.71 -2.55 6.49
N GLN A 313 -28.82 -3.20 5.75
CA GLN A 313 -29.18 -3.76 4.45
C GLN A 313 -30.14 -4.94 4.65
N ALA A 314 -30.98 -5.18 3.63
CA ALA A 314 -31.79 -6.38 3.55
C ALA A 314 -30.91 -7.59 3.25
N ALA A 315 -31.41 -8.79 3.58
CA ALA A 315 -30.76 -10.03 3.19
C ALA A 315 -30.48 -10.04 1.67
N PRO A 316 -29.32 -10.57 1.23
CA PRO A 316 -28.38 -11.41 2.00
C PRO A 316 -27.29 -10.64 2.79
N ASP A 317 -27.26 -9.32 2.72
CA ASP A 317 -26.17 -8.48 3.27
C ASP A 317 -26.52 -7.90 4.66
N ASP A 318 -27.43 -8.53 5.40
CA ASP A 318 -27.94 -8.08 6.71
C ASP A 318 -26.96 -8.30 7.87
N ASN A 319 -25.81 -8.93 7.57
CA ASN A 319 -24.66 -9.11 8.47
C ASN A 319 -23.67 -7.94 8.44
N GLU A 320 -23.99 -6.83 7.78
CA GLU A 320 -23.17 -5.62 7.74
C GLU A 320 -23.79 -4.48 8.58
N ILE A 321 -22.94 -3.78 9.32
CA ILE A 321 -23.27 -2.58 10.08
C ILE A 321 -22.91 -1.37 9.22
N LEU A 322 -23.87 -0.46 9.06
CA LEU A 322 -23.71 0.77 8.30
C LEU A 322 -23.28 1.92 9.21
N TYR A 323 -22.37 2.75 8.72
CA TYR A 323 -21.78 3.87 9.43
C TYR A 323 -21.92 5.15 8.62
N TYR A 324 -22.01 6.28 9.31
CA TYR A 324 -22.13 7.62 8.74
C TYR A 324 -21.17 8.62 9.39
N LEU A 325 -20.53 9.45 8.56
CA LEU A 325 -19.76 10.62 8.96
C LEU A 325 -20.25 11.82 8.16
N GLY A 326 -20.68 12.88 8.84
CA GLY A 326 -21.14 14.11 8.20
C GLY A 326 -21.96 15.00 9.14
N PRO A 327 -22.60 16.06 8.60
CA PRO A 327 -23.50 16.91 9.36
C PRO A 327 -24.66 16.13 10.01
N GLU A 328 -25.17 16.64 11.13
CA GLU A 328 -26.35 16.04 11.77
C GLU A 328 -27.55 16.06 10.82
N GLN A 329 -28.15 14.90 10.61
CA GLN A 329 -29.36 14.75 9.78
C GLN A 329 -30.25 13.62 10.32
N SER A 330 -31.53 13.65 9.93
CA SER A 330 -32.50 12.64 10.36
C SER A 330 -32.21 11.26 9.78
N GLU A 331 -32.66 10.20 10.46
CA GLU A 331 -32.57 8.81 9.95
C GLU A 331 -33.15 8.66 8.54
N ALA A 332 -34.31 9.27 8.27
CA ALA A 332 -34.95 9.23 6.95
C ALA A 332 -34.10 9.90 5.85
N ALA A 333 -33.37 10.96 6.21
CA ALA A 333 -32.45 11.66 5.31
C ALA A 333 -31.22 10.80 5.01
N CYS A 334 -30.56 10.23 6.03
CA CYS A 334 -29.45 9.29 5.84
C CYS A 334 -29.86 8.12 4.94
N ARG A 335 -31.05 7.57 5.16
CA ARG A 335 -31.56 6.44 4.39
C ARG A 335 -31.75 6.81 2.90
N THR A 336 -32.38 7.95 2.63
CA THR A 336 -32.61 8.42 1.25
C THR A 336 -31.31 8.77 0.54
N GLU A 337 -30.36 9.38 1.25
CA GLU A 337 -29.03 9.69 0.73
C GLU A 337 -28.27 8.40 0.40
N LEU A 338 -28.23 7.42 1.30
CA LEU A 338 -27.56 6.13 1.08
C LEU A 338 -28.22 5.29 -0.03
N GLU A 339 -29.56 5.27 -0.12
CA GLU A 339 -30.27 4.59 -1.23
C GLU A 339 -29.97 5.25 -2.58
N THR A 340 -29.77 6.57 -2.60
CA THR A 340 -29.35 7.30 -3.81
C THR A 340 -27.91 6.97 -4.16
N LEU A 341 -27.01 7.02 -3.18
CA LEU A 341 -25.61 6.64 -3.33
C LEU A 341 -25.47 5.21 -3.89
N TYR A 342 -26.16 4.22 -3.32
CA TYR A 342 -26.12 2.85 -3.84
C TYR A 342 -26.61 2.75 -5.28
N ARG A 343 -27.66 3.50 -5.66
CA ARG A 343 -28.13 3.52 -7.05
C ARG A 343 -27.06 4.10 -7.98
N ASP A 344 -26.38 5.15 -7.56
CA ASP A 344 -25.33 5.81 -8.34
C ASP A 344 -24.07 4.93 -8.47
N MET A 345 -23.77 4.13 -7.44
CA MET A 345 -22.76 3.06 -7.46
C MET A 345 -23.18 1.83 -8.28
N GLY A 346 -24.38 1.83 -8.87
CA GLY A 346 -24.90 0.70 -9.66
C GLY A 346 -25.35 -0.50 -8.82
N SER A 347 -25.58 -0.31 -7.52
CA SER A 347 -26.05 -1.33 -6.60
C SER A 347 -27.57 -1.25 -6.38
N HIS A 348 -28.22 -2.40 -6.20
CA HIS A 348 -29.67 -2.53 -5.97
C HIS A 348 -29.96 -3.03 -4.54
N ILE A 349 -29.23 -2.50 -3.55
CA ILE A 349 -29.42 -2.84 -2.14
C ILE A 349 -30.69 -2.18 -1.59
N ALA A 350 -31.54 -2.97 -0.93
CA ALA A 350 -32.67 -2.46 -0.16
C ALA A 350 -32.28 -2.27 1.31
N LEU A 351 -32.73 -1.18 1.94
CA LEU A 351 -32.52 -0.90 3.37
C LEU A 351 -33.75 -1.28 4.20
N GLN A 352 -33.53 -1.84 5.39
CA GLN A 352 -34.55 -2.22 6.36
C GLN A 352 -34.24 -1.68 7.75
N HIS A 353 -35.28 -1.36 8.54
CA HIS A 353 -35.09 -0.96 9.94
C HIS A 353 -34.51 -2.11 10.75
N LYS A 354 -33.66 -1.77 11.73
CA LYS A 354 -33.19 -2.74 12.71
C LYS A 354 -34.35 -3.15 13.61
N VAL A 355 -34.92 -4.32 13.36
CA VAL A 355 -35.89 -4.94 14.28
C VAL A 355 -35.09 -5.48 15.45
N TRP A 356 -35.15 -4.81 16.61
CA TRP A 356 -34.65 -5.39 17.85
C TRP A 356 -35.57 -6.57 18.21
N LEU A 357 -35.15 -7.78 17.87
CA LEU A 357 -35.68 -8.98 18.52
C LEU A 357 -35.20 -8.89 19.97
N GLY A 358 -36.10 -8.47 20.86
CA GLY A 358 -35.78 -8.23 22.27
C GLY A 358 -35.16 -9.45 22.96
N GLU A 359 -34.20 -9.17 23.84
CA GLU A 359 -33.70 -10.09 24.87
C GLU A 359 -34.79 -10.49 25.87
#